data_AF-A0A2H0ZBE4-F1
#
_entry.id   AF-A0A2H0ZBE4-F1
#
_cell.length_a   1.000
_cell.length_b   1.000
_cell.length_c   1.000
_cell.angle_alpha   90.00
_cell.angle_beta   90.00
_cell.angle_gamma   90.00
#
_symmetry.space_group_name_H-M   'P 1'
#
loop_
_entity.id
_entity.type
_entity.pdbx_description
1 polymer ?
#
loop_
_entity_poly.entity_id
_entity_poly.type
_entity_poly.pdbx_seq_one_letter_code
_entity_poly.pdbx_strand_id
1 'polypeptide(L)'
;MKNILITAAAAAIFMPPVFSLSATAEGIDASATPAKTEKASRADAAETKYLPKEAGHEMGSVTGTGIEMKVYDHAVAGAVGDALAWGFFDESKGVSRLILRKYGQTVSAEFKRHEDKSLGGTIESGEGSFLKKTSVFFAGADMPSKTFKLKINGEEVVVSISAEKEQKGHFVNPTYSAVLGGKKVSYRIEAEGCMGYSIQMGMLILGAYAH
;
A
#
# COMPACT_ATOMS: atom_id res chain seq x y z
N MET A 1 37.64 -36.60 8.92
CA MET A 1 36.99 -37.78 8.32
C MET A 1 35.60 -37.35 7.90
N LYS A 2 35.27 -37.52 6.61
CA LYS A 2 34.04 -37.05 5.96
C LYS A 2 32.99 -38.16 5.99
N ASN A 3 31.78 -37.88 6.44
CA ASN A 3 30.61 -38.73 6.15
C ASN A 3 29.56 -37.88 5.41
N ILE A 4 29.39 -38.19 4.14
CA ILE A 4 28.38 -37.64 3.25
C ILE A 4 27.25 -38.68 3.22
N LEU A 5 26.07 -38.32 3.73
CA LEU A 5 24.85 -39.11 3.54
C LEU A 5 24.12 -38.55 2.31
N ILE A 6 24.02 -39.38 1.26
CA ILE A 6 23.21 -39.13 0.08
C ILE A 6 21.90 -39.86 0.29
N THR A 7 20.80 -39.13 0.45
CA THR A 7 19.45 -39.70 0.45
C THR A 7 18.80 -39.36 -0.88
N ALA A 8 18.68 -40.36 -1.75
CA ALA A 8 17.89 -40.29 -2.96
C ALA A 8 16.41 -40.53 -2.61
N ALA A 9 15.53 -39.60 -3.00
CA ALA A 9 14.08 -39.78 -2.89
C ALA A 9 13.46 -39.63 -4.28
N ALA A 10 12.58 -40.59 -4.58
CA ALA A 10 12.05 -40.94 -5.89
C ALA A 10 11.16 -39.86 -6.50
N ALA A 11 11.31 -39.67 -7.82
CA ALA A 11 10.41 -38.88 -8.64
C ALA A 11 9.14 -39.71 -8.94
N ALA A 12 8.01 -39.34 -8.34
CA ALA A 12 6.70 -39.82 -8.73
C ALA A 12 6.19 -39.01 -9.92
N ILE A 13 6.05 -39.66 -11.08
CA ILE A 13 5.46 -39.09 -12.29
C ILE A 13 3.93 -39.10 -12.11
N PHE A 14 3.35 -37.95 -11.80
CA PHE A 14 1.91 -37.73 -11.83
C PHE A 14 1.51 -37.24 -13.23
N MET A 15 0.77 -38.06 -13.98
CA MET A 15 0.13 -37.60 -15.21
C MET A 15 -1.21 -36.93 -14.88
N PRO A 16 -1.49 -35.72 -15.41
CA PRO A 16 -2.81 -35.11 -15.25
C PRO A 16 -3.83 -35.74 -16.21
N PRO A 17 -5.13 -35.78 -15.85
CA PRO A 17 -6.20 -36.19 -16.74
C PRO A 17 -6.40 -35.16 -17.86
N VAL A 18 -6.51 -35.66 -19.09
CA VAL A 18 -6.88 -34.88 -20.28
C VAL A 18 -8.37 -34.57 -20.20
N PHE A 19 -8.73 -33.34 -19.81
CA PHE A 19 -10.09 -32.85 -19.93
C PHE A 19 -10.32 -32.30 -21.34
N SER A 20 -11.21 -32.96 -22.09
CA SER A 20 -11.73 -32.47 -23.37
C SER A 20 -12.88 -31.50 -23.10
N LEU A 21 -12.64 -30.20 -23.27
CA LEU A 21 -13.68 -29.18 -23.30
C LEU A 21 -14.33 -29.15 -24.69
N SER A 22 -15.55 -29.69 -24.78
CA SER A 22 -16.46 -29.46 -25.90
C SER A 22 -16.99 -28.03 -25.83
N ALA A 23 -16.55 -27.18 -26.77
CA ALA A 23 -17.07 -25.84 -26.96
C ALA A 23 -18.45 -25.91 -27.63
N THR A 24 -19.50 -25.64 -26.87
CA THR A 24 -20.81 -25.26 -27.43
C THR A 24 -20.77 -23.78 -27.79
N ALA A 25 -20.73 -23.50 -29.08
CA ALA A 25 -20.95 -22.17 -29.62
C ALA A 25 -22.44 -21.84 -29.53
N GLU A 26 -22.83 -21.08 -28.50
CA GLU A 26 -24.13 -20.41 -28.47
C GLU A 26 -24.08 -19.14 -29.31
N GLY A 27 -25.07 -19.01 -30.19
CA GLY A 27 -25.19 -17.94 -31.16
C GLY A 27 -25.31 -16.57 -30.52
N ILE A 28 -24.50 -15.64 -31.04
CA ILE A 28 -24.62 -14.22 -30.73
C ILE A 28 -25.81 -13.69 -31.55
N ASP A 29 -26.92 -13.46 -30.87
CA ASP A 29 -28.09 -12.78 -31.42
C ASP A 29 -27.77 -11.29 -31.58
N ALA A 30 -27.54 -10.87 -32.82
CA ALA A 30 -27.19 -9.52 -33.20
C ALA A 30 -28.46 -8.67 -33.38
N SER A 31 -29.17 -8.39 -32.28
CA SER A 31 -30.19 -7.33 -32.24
C SER A 31 -29.70 -6.15 -31.40
N ALA A 32 -28.67 -5.46 -31.89
CA ALA A 32 -28.21 -4.21 -31.31
C ALA A 32 -29.21 -3.10 -31.68
N THR A 33 -30.11 -2.78 -30.75
CA THR A 33 -30.93 -1.57 -30.80
C THR A 33 -29.99 -0.35 -30.80
N PRO A 34 -30.10 0.58 -31.76
CA PRO A 34 -29.25 1.77 -31.77
C PRO A 34 -29.48 2.57 -30.48
N ALA A 35 -28.43 2.68 -29.66
CA ALA A 35 -28.43 3.51 -28.47
C ALA A 35 -28.81 4.94 -28.88
N LYS A 36 -29.91 5.46 -28.33
CA LYS A 36 -30.27 6.87 -28.42
C LYS A 36 -29.09 7.67 -27.88
N THR A 37 -28.42 8.40 -28.77
CA THR A 37 -27.44 9.41 -28.42
C THR A 37 -28.14 10.49 -27.60
N GLU A 38 -28.16 10.35 -26.28
CA GLU A 38 -28.44 11.47 -25.39
C GLU A 38 -27.37 12.52 -25.67
N LYS A 39 -27.80 13.63 -26.29
CA LYS A 39 -27.01 14.85 -26.32
C LYS A 39 -26.76 15.22 -24.87
N ALA A 40 -25.57 14.93 -24.36
CA ALA A 40 -25.08 15.45 -23.10
C ALA A 40 -25.25 16.97 -23.17
N SER A 41 -26.28 17.50 -22.51
CA SER A 41 -26.40 18.93 -22.34
C SER A 41 -25.16 19.34 -21.56
N ARG A 42 -24.36 20.21 -22.18
CA ARG A 42 -23.18 20.82 -21.58
C ARG A 42 -23.69 21.67 -20.41
N ALA A 43 -23.94 21.04 -19.27
CA ALA A 43 -24.25 21.73 -18.04
C ALA A 43 -23.09 22.70 -17.81
N ASP A 44 -23.42 23.98 -17.72
CA ASP A 44 -22.49 25.06 -17.47
C ASP A 44 -21.54 24.64 -16.36
N ALA A 45 -20.30 24.32 -16.74
CA ALA A 45 -19.28 23.91 -15.80
C ALA A 45 -19.05 25.12 -14.89
N ALA A 46 -19.63 25.05 -13.68
CA ALA A 46 -19.50 26.09 -12.69
C ALA A 46 -18.02 26.45 -12.58
N GLU A 47 -17.72 27.72 -12.82
CA GLU A 47 -16.37 28.26 -12.79
C GLU A 47 -15.72 27.83 -11.47
N THR A 48 -14.75 26.92 -11.53
CA THR A 48 -14.07 26.42 -10.34
C THR A 48 -13.32 27.60 -9.72
N LYS A 49 -13.90 28.24 -8.71
CA LYS A 49 -13.22 29.27 -7.92
C LYS A 49 -11.98 28.63 -7.32
N TYR A 50 -10.82 29.06 -7.80
CA TYR A 50 -9.54 28.64 -7.26
C TYR A 50 -9.46 29.12 -5.80
N LEU A 51 -9.46 28.16 -4.86
CA LEU A 51 -9.26 28.49 -3.46
C LEU A 51 -7.79 28.91 -3.28
N PRO A 52 -7.51 29.97 -2.51
CA PRO A 52 -6.13 30.38 -2.24
C PRO A 52 -5.36 29.25 -1.57
N LYS A 53 -4.07 29.12 -1.90
CA LYS A 53 -3.16 28.15 -1.26
C LYS A 53 -3.13 28.44 0.25
N GLU A 54 -3.54 27.48 1.07
CA GLU A 54 -3.44 27.60 2.52
C GLU A 54 -1.97 27.61 2.93
N ALA A 55 -1.56 28.63 3.69
CA ALA A 55 -0.20 28.73 4.20
C ALA A 55 0.07 27.56 5.16
N GLY A 56 1.23 26.90 5.03
CA GLY A 56 1.60 25.73 5.85
C GLY A 56 1.26 24.37 5.21
N HIS A 57 0.54 24.35 4.08
CA HIS A 57 0.27 23.13 3.31
C HIS A 57 1.13 23.12 2.04
N GLU A 58 2.45 23.04 2.22
CA GLU A 58 3.35 22.89 1.09
C GLU A 58 3.48 21.43 0.69
N MET A 59 3.59 21.18 -0.61
CA MET A 59 3.80 19.83 -1.11
C MET A 59 5.26 19.44 -0.84
N GLY A 60 5.44 18.41 -0.03
CA GLY A 60 6.74 17.81 0.27
C GLY A 60 7.05 16.61 -0.60
N SER A 61 8.25 16.06 -0.43
CA SER A 61 8.68 14.81 -1.06
C SER A 61 8.82 13.68 -0.03
N VAL A 62 8.66 12.45 -0.50
CA VAL A 62 9.05 11.24 0.23
C VAL A 62 10.09 10.50 -0.60
N THR A 63 11.30 10.35 -0.09
CA THR A 63 12.42 9.77 -0.85
C THR A 63 13.17 8.73 -0.04
N GLY A 64 13.57 7.63 -0.69
CA GLY A 64 14.19 6.53 0.02
C GLY A 64 14.53 5.33 -0.84
N THR A 65 14.76 4.19 -0.17
CA THR A 65 15.10 2.91 -0.79
C THR A 65 13.97 2.43 -1.70
N GLY A 66 14.06 2.71 -3.00
CA GLY A 66 13.00 2.39 -3.97
C GLY A 66 11.69 3.12 -3.69
N ILE A 67 11.74 4.31 -3.09
CA ILE A 67 10.57 5.12 -2.75
C ILE A 67 10.80 6.52 -3.31
N GLU A 68 9.87 7.00 -4.14
CA GLU A 68 9.86 8.35 -4.70
C GLU A 68 8.42 8.84 -4.81
N MET A 69 7.99 9.65 -3.85
CA MET A 69 6.61 10.13 -3.75
C MET A 69 6.55 11.63 -3.46
N LYS A 70 5.36 12.20 -3.59
CA LYS A 70 4.98 13.49 -3.03
C LYS A 70 4.08 13.28 -1.83
N VAL A 71 4.18 14.19 -0.87
CA VAL A 71 3.32 14.26 0.31
C VAL A 71 2.61 15.60 0.33
N TYR A 72 1.34 15.57 0.67
CA TYR A 72 0.54 16.77 0.92
C TYR A 72 -0.45 16.43 2.01
N ASP A 73 -0.35 17.14 3.13
CA ASP A 73 -1.15 16.85 4.33
C ASP A 73 -1.02 15.37 4.74
N HIS A 74 -2.14 14.66 4.88
CA HIS A 74 -2.22 13.25 5.25
C HIS A 74 -2.23 12.31 4.05
N ALA A 75 -1.82 12.79 2.87
CA ALA A 75 -1.80 12.03 1.63
C ALA A 75 -0.39 11.91 1.02
N VAL A 76 -0.13 10.77 0.37
CA VAL A 76 1.11 10.46 -0.36
C VAL A 76 0.80 9.87 -1.72
N ALA A 77 1.61 10.19 -2.74
CA ALA A 77 1.44 9.69 -4.09
C ALA A 77 2.78 9.55 -4.82
N GLY A 78 3.07 8.40 -5.44
CA GLY A 78 4.26 8.21 -6.26
C GLY A 78 4.70 6.76 -6.39
N ALA A 79 5.97 6.54 -6.71
CA ALA A 79 6.55 5.22 -6.89
C ALA A 79 6.98 4.58 -5.56
N VAL A 80 6.64 3.31 -5.38
CA VAL A 80 7.12 2.46 -4.30
C VAL A 80 7.48 1.10 -4.90
N GLY A 81 8.77 0.79 -4.94
CA GLY A 81 9.31 -0.36 -5.65
C GLY A 81 8.96 -0.30 -7.14
N ASP A 82 8.27 -1.33 -7.62
CA ASP A 82 7.75 -1.47 -8.99
C ASP A 82 6.25 -1.09 -9.10
N ALA A 83 5.67 -0.45 -8.09
CA ALA A 83 4.27 -0.02 -8.07
C ALA A 83 4.13 1.51 -8.07
N LEU A 84 3.03 1.99 -8.65
CA LEU A 84 2.53 3.36 -8.41
C LEU A 84 1.53 3.29 -7.25
N ALA A 85 1.79 4.04 -6.19
CA ALA A 85 1.01 4.06 -4.96
C ALA A 85 0.38 5.43 -4.72
N TRP A 86 -0.85 5.42 -4.21
CA TRP A 86 -1.52 6.58 -3.65
C TRP A 86 -2.15 6.18 -2.33
N GLY A 87 -1.89 6.93 -1.27
CA GLY A 87 -2.45 6.68 0.05
C GLY A 87 -2.87 7.96 0.74
N PHE A 88 -3.88 7.88 1.60
CA PHE A 88 -4.30 9.01 2.44
C PHE A 88 -4.93 8.53 3.74
N PHE A 89 -4.87 9.36 4.78
CA PHE A 89 -5.57 9.15 6.04
C PHE A 89 -6.77 10.10 6.15
N ASP A 90 -7.97 9.53 6.27
CA ASP A 90 -9.20 10.24 6.58
C ASP A 90 -9.34 10.37 8.10
N GLU A 91 -8.92 11.53 8.64
CA GLU A 91 -8.95 11.80 10.08
C GLU A 91 -10.36 11.68 10.66
N SER A 92 -11.39 12.09 9.90
CA SER A 92 -12.77 12.07 10.36
C SER A 92 -13.30 10.65 10.61
N LYS A 93 -12.77 9.67 9.87
CA LYS A 93 -13.15 8.26 9.98
C LYS A 93 -12.11 7.42 10.72
N GLY A 94 -10.90 7.94 10.91
CA GLY A 94 -9.77 7.16 11.42
C GLY A 94 -9.39 6.01 10.48
N VAL A 95 -9.50 6.20 9.16
CA VAL A 95 -9.22 5.18 8.13
C VAL A 95 -8.13 5.67 7.20
N SER A 96 -7.07 4.88 7.04
CA SER A 96 -6.10 5.06 5.98
C SER A 96 -6.46 4.20 4.78
N ARG A 97 -6.45 4.77 3.58
CA ARG A 97 -6.67 4.03 2.34
C ARG A 97 -5.40 4.03 1.50
N LEU A 98 -5.11 2.90 0.89
CA LEU A 98 -4.01 2.72 -0.06
C LEU A 98 -4.59 2.18 -1.38
N ILE A 99 -4.17 2.78 -2.48
CA ILE A 99 -4.42 2.32 -3.84
C ILE A 99 -3.07 2.06 -4.50
N LEU A 100 -2.88 0.88 -5.07
CA LEU A 100 -1.68 0.50 -5.82
C LEU A 100 -2.05 0.17 -7.26
N ARG A 101 -1.23 0.62 -8.21
CA ARG A 101 -1.23 0.14 -9.59
C ARG A 101 0.01 -0.72 -9.79
N LYS A 102 -0.18 -2.02 -9.97
CA LYS A 102 0.89 -3.00 -10.11
C LYS A 102 0.42 -4.17 -10.97
N TYR A 103 1.27 -4.71 -11.84
CA TYR A 103 0.95 -5.86 -12.70
C TYR A 103 -0.35 -5.69 -13.52
N GLY A 104 -0.63 -4.48 -14.01
CA GLY A 104 -1.87 -4.19 -14.75
C GLY A 104 -3.15 -4.15 -13.88
N GLN A 105 -3.04 -4.37 -12.57
CA GLN A 105 -4.13 -4.37 -11.61
C GLN A 105 -4.18 -3.09 -10.79
N THR A 106 -5.37 -2.75 -10.32
CA THR A 106 -5.59 -1.73 -9.30
C THR A 106 -6.00 -2.42 -8.01
N VAL A 107 -5.16 -2.30 -6.99
CA VAL A 107 -5.33 -2.90 -5.67
C VAL A 107 -5.79 -1.81 -4.71
N SER A 108 -6.75 -2.10 -3.84
CA SER A 108 -7.22 -1.17 -2.82
C SER A 108 -7.19 -1.83 -1.45
N ALA A 109 -6.70 -1.12 -0.45
CA ALA A 109 -6.66 -1.56 0.94
C ALA A 109 -7.10 -0.45 1.88
N GLU A 110 -7.72 -0.84 3.00
CA GLU A 110 -8.04 0.06 4.11
C GLU A 110 -7.33 -0.43 5.37
N PHE A 111 -6.70 0.50 6.09
CA PHE A 111 -6.14 0.30 7.42
C PHE A 111 -7.02 1.07 8.40
N LYS A 112 -7.67 0.34 9.30
CA LYS A 112 -8.60 0.91 10.28
C LYS A 112 -8.58 0.12 11.58
N ARG A 113 -9.23 0.67 12.60
CA ARG A 113 -9.44 -0.05 13.86
C ARG A 113 -10.51 -1.13 13.65
N HIS A 114 -10.20 -2.36 14.03
CA HIS A 114 -11.11 -3.51 13.99
C HIS A 114 -11.83 -3.69 15.32
N GLU A 115 -12.82 -4.58 15.35
CA GLU A 115 -13.62 -4.88 16.55
C GLU A 115 -12.77 -5.43 17.71
N ASP A 116 -11.71 -6.17 17.39
CA ASP A 116 -10.72 -6.68 18.35
C ASP A 116 -9.74 -5.59 18.86
N LYS A 117 -9.97 -4.33 18.47
CA LYS A 117 -9.16 -3.14 18.76
C LYS A 117 -7.81 -3.13 18.06
N SER A 118 -7.47 -4.11 17.23
CA SER A 118 -6.29 -4.04 16.37
C SER A 118 -6.44 -2.90 15.35
N LEU A 119 -5.33 -2.32 14.91
CA LEU A 119 -5.29 -1.28 13.90
C LEU A 119 -4.48 -1.82 12.72
N GLY A 120 -5.08 -1.94 11.54
CA GLY A 120 -4.39 -2.50 10.39
C GLY A 120 -5.31 -2.88 9.25
N GLY A 121 -4.78 -3.63 8.28
CA GLY A 121 -5.47 -4.01 7.06
C GLY A 121 -4.72 -5.09 6.29
N THR A 122 -5.33 -5.56 5.20
CA THR A 122 -4.71 -6.51 4.27
C THR A 122 -4.75 -5.94 2.86
N ILE A 123 -3.61 -6.01 2.16
CA ILE A 123 -3.46 -5.66 0.76
C ILE A 123 -3.57 -6.95 -0.04
N GLU A 124 -4.54 -7.03 -0.94
CA GLU A 124 -4.81 -8.24 -1.74
C GLU A 124 -4.70 -7.93 -3.24
N SER A 125 -3.86 -8.67 -3.95
CA SER A 125 -3.78 -8.64 -5.42
C SER A 125 -3.84 -10.05 -5.98
N GLY A 126 -4.36 -10.20 -7.19
CA GLY A 126 -4.44 -11.52 -7.78
C GLY A 126 -4.82 -11.52 -9.25
N GLU A 127 -4.24 -12.46 -9.98
CA GLU A 127 -4.58 -12.76 -11.37
C GLU A 127 -4.86 -14.26 -11.49
N GLY A 128 -6.08 -14.61 -11.92
CA GLY A 128 -6.51 -16.00 -12.00
C GLY A 128 -6.45 -16.71 -10.64
N SER A 129 -5.66 -17.78 -10.56
CA SER A 129 -5.51 -18.60 -9.35
C SER A 129 -4.44 -18.08 -8.37
N PHE A 130 -3.66 -17.06 -8.74
CA PHE A 130 -2.64 -16.52 -7.87
C PHE A 130 -3.21 -15.37 -7.04
N LEU A 131 -3.20 -15.52 -5.71
CA LEU A 131 -3.62 -14.48 -4.76
C LEU A 131 -2.43 -14.15 -3.86
N LYS A 132 -1.96 -12.91 -3.95
CA LYS A 132 -0.97 -12.34 -3.03
C LYS A 132 -1.68 -11.54 -1.96
N LYS A 133 -1.43 -11.88 -0.70
CA LYS A 133 -1.90 -11.12 0.47
C LYS A 133 -0.73 -10.57 1.26
N THR A 134 -0.82 -9.30 1.65
CA THR A 134 0.10 -8.66 2.58
C THR A 134 -0.70 -8.11 3.76
N SER A 135 -0.57 -8.71 4.94
CA SER A 135 -1.20 -8.18 6.16
C SER A 135 -0.28 -7.16 6.82
N VAL A 136 -0.84 -6.05 7.29
CA VAL A 136 -0.10 -4.97 7.96
C VAL A 136 -0.90 -4.49 9.16
N PHE A 137 -0.36 -4.70 10.36
CA PHE A 137 -1.02 -4.33 11.61
C PHE A 137 -0.08 -3.55 12.53
N PHE A 138 -0.58 -2.57 13.24
CA PHE A 138 0.15 -1.91 14.31
C PHE A 138 0.33 -2.86 15.49
N ALA A 139 1.56 -2.97 15.99
CA ALA A 139 1.92 -3.85 17.10
C ALA A 139 2.37 -3.11 18.36
N GLY A 140 2.68 -1.82 18.28
CA GLY A 140 3.05 -1.01 19.44
C GLY A 140 3.93 0.18 19.08
N ALA A 141 4.12 1.10 20.03
CA ALA A 141 5.02 2.24 19.89
C ALA A 141 5.79 2.50 21.19
N ASP A 142 7.03 2.97 21.04
CA ASP A 142 7.90 3.41 22.13
C ASP A 142 8.35 4.84 21.81
N MET A 143 7.70 5.80 22.46
CA MET A 143 7.96 7.22 22.28
C MET A 143 9.38 7.62 22.73
N PRO A 144 9.86 7.23 23.93
CA PRO A 144 11.26 7.44 24.33
C PRO A 144 12.29 6.95 23.30
N SER A 145 12.09 5.75 22.75
CA SER A 145 13.01 5.18 21.75
C SER A 145 12.74 5.67 20.32
N LYS A 146 11.67 6.47 20.12
CA LYS A 146 11.21 6.96 18.81
C LYS A 146 11.03 5.82 17.80
N THR A 147 10.39 4.75 18.26
CA THR A 147 10.10 3.60 17.41
C THR A 147 8.63 3.24 17.43
N PHE A 148 8.18 2.60 16.36
CA PHE A 148 6.92 1.87 16.36
C PHE A 148 7.11 0.51 15.68
N LYS A 149 6.18 -0.39 15.94
CA LYS A 149 6.21 -1.76 15.47
C LYS A 149 5.02 -2.00 14.57
N LEU A 150 5.28 -2.59 13.42
CA LEU A 150 4.26 -3.16 12.54
C LEU A 150 4.41 -4.68 12.54
N LYS A 151 3.31 -5.40 12.39
CA LYS A 151 3.27 -6.82 12.10
C LYS A 151 2.95 -6.99 10.62
N ILE A 152 3.95 -7.30 9.81
CA ILE A 152 3.82 -7.46 8.36
C ILE A 152 3.92 -8.95 8.04
N ASN A 153 2.85 -9.54 7.49
CA ASN A 153 2.77 -11.00 7.24
C ASN A 153 3.10 -11.87 8.46
N GLY A 154 2.81 -11.36 9.66
CA GLY A 154 3.10 -12.06 10.91
C GLY A 154 4.47 -11.74 11.53
N GLU A 155 5.39 -11.16 10.77
CA GLU A 155 6.71 -10.74 11.24
C GLU A 155 6.65 -9.37 11.92
N GLU A 156 7.28 -9.23 13.09
CA GLU A 156 7.40 -7.94 13.77
C GLU A 156 8.54 -7.11 13.14
N VAL A 157 8.16 -5.95 12.61
CA VAL A 157 9.04 -4.99 11.96
C VAL A 157 9.13 -3.75 12.85
N VAL A 158 10.32 -3.52 13.40
CA VAL A 158 10.61 -2.30 14.15
C VAL A 158 10.98 -1.18 13.18
N VAL A 159 10.23 -0.09 13.24
CA VAL A 159 10.48 1.14 12.49
C VAL A 159 11.07 2.17 13.44
N SER A 160 12.30 2.58 13.17
CA SER A 160 12.97 3.67 13.89
C SER A 160 12.71 5.01 13.20
N ILE A 161 12.48 6.05 14.00
CA ILE A 161 12.28 7.43 13.54
C ILE A 161 13.48 8.26 13.98
N SER A 162 14.11 8.93 13.02
CA SER A 162 15.05 10.04 13.28
C SER A 162 14.51 11.29 12.62
N ALA A 163 14.56 12.44 13.30
CA ALA A 163 14.04 13.70 12.78
C ALA A 163 15.13 14.78 12.81
N GLU A 164 15.02 15.79 11.94
CA GLU A 164 15.93 16.95 11.98
C GLU A 164 15.71 17.76 13.25
N LYS A 165 14.45 17.83 13.68
CA LYS A 165 14.04 18.51 14.90
C LYS A 165 12.79 17.87 15.49
N GLU A 166 12.64 17.99 16.80
CA GLU A 166 11.41 17.69 17.51
C GLU A 166 10.89 18.95 18.19
N GLN A 167 9.62 19.27 17.93
CA GLN A 167 8.98 20.43 18.54
C GLN A 167 7.53 20.11 18.84
N LYS A 168 7.11 20.30 20.10
CA LYS A 168 5.71 20.11 20.54
C LYS A 168 5.12 18.74 20.12
N GLY A 169 5.92 17.67 20.24
CA GLY A 169 5.47 16.30 19.88
C GLY A 169 5.41 16.00 18.38
N HIS A 170 5.94 16.88 17.52
CA HIS A 170 6.05 16.68 16.09
C HIS A 170 7.50 16.42 15.68
N PHE A 171 7.69 15.48 14.76
CA PHE A 171 8.94 15.21 14.07
C PHE A 171 8.99 16.08 12.81
N VAL A 172 10.01 16.92 12.69
CA VAL A 172 10.25 17.74 11.50
C VAL A 172 11.15 16.96 10.55
N ASN A 173 10.68 16.78 9.32
CA ASN A 173 11.37 16.05 8.25
C ASN A 173 11.85 14.64 8.66
N PRO A 174 10.96 13.78 9.20
CA PRO A 174 11.36 12.49 9.74
C PRO A 174 11.91 11.56 8.65
N THR A 175 12.94 10.81 9.04
CA THR A 175 13.46 9.64 8.34
C THR A 175 13.07 8.40 9.10
N TYR A 176 12.43 7.47 8.39
CA TYR A 176 12.01 6.17 8.86
C TYR A 176 13.01 5.11 8.38
N SER A 177 13.31 4.13 9.23
CA SER A 177 14.17 3.00 8.88
C SER A 177 13.62 1.72 9.47
N ALA A 178 13.59 0.65 8.67
CA ALA A 178 13.16 -0.68 9.07
C ALA A 178 14.00 -1.76 8.36
N VAL A 179 13.89 -3.01 8.81
CA VAL A 179 14.41 -4.18 8.09
C VAL A 179 13.22 -5.03 7.66
N LEU A 180 13.09 -5.26 6.35
CA LEU A 180 12.04 -6.08 5.74
C LEU A 180 12.68 -7.22 4.95
N GLY A 181 12.40 -8.47 5.33
CA GLY A 181 12.99 -9.64 4.66
C GLY A 181 14.52 -9.61 4.63
N GLY A 182 15.14 -9.14 5.72
CA GLY A 182 16.60 -8.97 5.84
C GLY A 182 17.19 -7.78 5.08
N LYS A 183 16.39 -6.97 4.39
CA LYS A 183 16.85 -5.76 3.67
C LYS A 183 16.51 -4.50 4.46
N LYS A 184 17.47 -3.60 4.60
CA LYS A 184 17.21 -2.28 5.17
C LYS A 184 16.38 -1.45 4.17
N VAL A 185 15.27 -0.90 4.65
CA VAL A 185 14.42 0.04 3.93
C VAL A 185 14.42 1.34 4.71
N SER A 186 14.68 2.46 4.05
CA SER A 186 14.63 3.77 4.69
C SER A 186 14.06 4.82 3.75
N TYR A 187 13.27 5.73 4.30
CA TYR A 187 12.71 6.87 3.56
C TYR A 187 12.55 8.09 4.46
N ARG A 188 12.74 9.28 3.88
CA ARG A 188 12.53 10.58 4.53
C ARG A 188 11.26 11.22 3.98
N ILE A 189 10.48 11.84 4.84
CA ILE A 189 9.30 12.64 4.48
C ILE A 189 9.61 14.11 4.75
N GLU A 190 9.40 14.98 3.76
CA GLU A 190 9.44 16.44 3.91
C GLU A 190 8.11 16.96 4.43
N ALA A 191 7.85 16.71 5.71
CA ALA A 191 6.65 17.18 6.41
C ALA A 191 6.91 17.24 7.92
N GLU A 192 5.98 17.84 8.65
CA GLU A 192 5.87 17.68 10.09
C GLU A 192 4.82 16.60 10.40
N GLY A 193 5.13 15.70 11.33
CA GLY A 193 4.21 14.62 11.69
C GLY A 193 4.36 14.20 13.14
N CYS A 194 3.24 13.91 13.80
CA CYS A 194 3.26 13.29 15.12
C CYS A 194 3.52 11.77 15.03
N MET A 195 3.51 11.07 16.16
CA MET A 195 3.63 9.60 16.16
C MET A 195 2.46 8.92 15.45
N GLY A 196 1.23 9.45 15.59
CA GLY A 196 0.05 8.92 14.88
C GLY A 196 0.22 8.99 13.36
N TYR A 197 0.62 10.17 12.86
CA TYR A 197 0.98 10.38 11.46
C TYR A 197 2.06 9.38 10.99
N SER A 198 3.12 9.23 11.80
CA SER A 198 4.23 8.31 11.51
C SER A 198 3.78 6.86 11.37
N ILE A 199 2.87 6.40 12.25
CA ILE A 199 2.31 5.05 12.19
C ILE A 199 1.47 4.87 10.92
N GLN A 200 0.62 5.84 10.57
CA GLN A 200 -0.20 5.78 9.36
C GLN A 200 0.66 5.75 8.09
N MET A 201 1.65 6.64 7.99
CA MET A 201 2.60 6.65 6.88
C MET A 201 3.43 5.38 6.81
N GLY A 202 3.83 4.83 7.96
CA GLY A 202 4.46 3.51 8.04
C GLY A 202 3.61 2.40 7.44
N MET A 203 2.32 2.31 7.83
CA MET A 203 1.40 1.30 7.31
C MET A 203 1.19 1.44 5.79
N LEU A 204 1.02 2.68 5.30
CA LEU A 204 0.82 2.95 3.87
C LEU A 204 2.08 2.60 3.06
N ILE A 205 3.23 3.19 3.39
CA ILE A 205 4.44 3.12 2.58
C ILE A 205 5.13 1.76 2.73
N LEU A 206 5.32 1.26 3.95
CA LEU A 206 5.94 -0.06 4.14
C LEU A 206 5.00 -1.19 3.73
N GLY A 207 3.68 -1.00 3.88
CA GLY A 207 2.68 -1.93 3.35
C GLY A 207 2.76 -2.03 1.83
N ALA A 208 2.80 -0.89 1.13
CA ALA A 208 3.01 -0.84 -0.32
C ALA A 208 4.36 -1.46 -0.73
N TYR A 209 5.44 -1.17 0.00
CA TYR A 209 6.77 -1.69 -0.29
C TYR A 209 6.87 -3.22 -0.12
N ALA A 210 6.19 -3.78 0.88
CA ALA A 210 6.16 -5.22 1.13
C ALA A 210 5.25 -5.99 0.15
N HIS A 211 4.32 -5.31 -0.54
CA HIS A 211 3.36 -5.90 -1.47
C HIS A 211 3.84 -5.85 -2.93
#